data_AF-A0AAC9JK05-F1
#
_entry.id   AF-A0AAC9JK05-F1
#
_cell.length_a   1.000
_cell.length_b   1.000
_cell.length_c   1.000
_cell.angle_alpha   90.00
_cell.angle_beta   90.00
_cell.angle_gamma   90.00
#
_symmetry.space_group_name_H-M   'P 1'
#
loop_
_entity.id
_entity.type
_entity.pdbx_description
1 polymer ?
#
loop_
_entity_poly.entity_id
_entity_poly.type
_entity_poly.pdbx_seq_one_letter_code
_entity_poly.pdbx_strand_id
1 'polypeptide(L)'
;MNNITRYGTTLVTTVLLFACNSDSNNILEDLNANRAKWESANIDNYQFEYSISCFCLDDATRPRLVVVNADQVESQTIIESNIALPQDTFTSETIDGLFERIALEESRAESLNVEYHPELGHPTFIQVDGNAQTADDEYTITVSNVVSADDIACTTSIESGLIVSITDASTEAPIACDTTVTATDENFTETATGACDRNELITMLDERPGFYSITVEKDGYQTFQVDDYGIGKDLCHVLPRELEVELISE
;
A
#
# COMPACT_ATOMS: atom_id res chain seq x y z
N MET A 1 -34.16 30.18 80.38
CA MET A 1 -34.17 31.57 79.88
C MET A 1 -32.92 31.76 79.03
N ASN A 2 -33.11 31.84 77.72
CA ASN A 2 -32.40 32.64 76.69
C ASN A 2 -30.89 32.95 76.87
N ASN A 3 -30.01 32.94 75.87
CA ASN A 3 -30.05 32.53 74.45
C ASN A 3 -28.65 32.87 73.85
N ILE A 4 -28.38 32.36 72.65
CA ILE A 4 -27.39 32.81 71.64
C ILE A 4 -25.99 32.16 71.72
N THR A 5 -25.89 31.05 71.00
CA THR A 5 -24.70 30.48 70.38
C THR A 5 -24.22 31.37 69.23
N ARG A 6 -22.93 31.72 69.17
CA ARG A 6 -22.29 32.35 67.99
C ARG A 6 -21.54 31.30 67.19
N TYR A 7 -22.02 31.03 65.97
CA TYR A 7 -21.33 30.23 64.96
C TYR A 7 -20.28 31.09 64.25
N GLY A 8 -19.01 30.68 64.31
CA GLY A 8 -17.93 31.24 63.48
C GLY A 8 -17.78 30.37 62.25
N THR A 9 -18.27 30.85 61.10
CA THR A 9 -18.17 30.14 59.81
C THR A 9 -16.77 30.33 59.24
N THR A 10 -15.94 29.29 59.29
CA THR A 10 -14.65 29.24 58.59
C THR A 10 -14.92 28.94 57.11
N LEU A 11 -14.67 29.91 56.24
CA LEU A 11 -14.79 29.76 54.79
C LEU A 11 -13.56 29.00 54.27
N VAL A 12 -13.69 27.70 54.01
CA VAL A 12 -12.65 26.91 53.32
C VAL A 12 -12.93 27.04 51.82
N THR A 13 -12.11 27.83 51.14
CA THR A 13 -12.17 27.98 49.69
C THR A 13 -11.41 26.82 49.06
N THR A 14 -12.13 25.74 48.72
CA THR A 14 -11.61 24.63 47.93
C THR A 14 -11.37 25.11 46.50
N VAL A 15 -10.11 25.17 46.08
CA VAL A 15 -9.73 25.43 44.68
C VAL A 15 -9.96 24.12 43.91
N LEU A 16 -11.03 24.07 43.11
CA LEU A 16 -11.26 23.02 42.12
C LEU A 16 -10.44 23.37 40.87
N LEU A 17 -9.28 22.73 40.73
CA LEU A 17 -8.59 22.65 39.45
C LEU A 17 -9.37 21.66 38.58
N PHE A 18 -10.27 22.17 37.74
CA PHE A 18 -10.77 21.39 36.61
C PHE A 18 -9.70 21.43 35.52
N ALA A 19 -8.85 20.40 35.49
CA ALA A 19 -8.13 20.04 34.28
C ALA A 19 -9.13 19.38 33.33
N CYS A 20 -9.60 20.10 32.32
CA CYS A 20 -10.25 19.48 31.18
C CYS A 20 -9.18 19.13 30.15
N ASN A 21 -8.78 17.86 30.10
CA ASN A 21 -8.14 17.24 28.95
C ASN A 21 -9.16 16.21 28.42
N SER A 22 -10.21 16.69 27.74
CA SER A 22 -11.34 15.88 27.28
C SER A 22 -11.15 15.29 25.89
N ASP A 23 -10.22 15.80 25.10
CA ASP A 23 -10.05 15.38 23.70
C ASP A 23 -9.18 14.12 23.57
N SER A 24 -8.08 14.02 24.32
CA SER A 24 -7.21 12.82 24.33
C SER A 24 -7.91 11.57 24.86
N ASN A 25 -8.72 11.71 25.93
CA ASN A 25 -9.47 10.59 26.50
C ASN A 25 -10.48 9.99 25.49
N ASN A 26 -10.99 10.79 24.54
CA ASN A 26 -11.91 10.31 23.53
C ASN A 26 -11.18 9.54 22.42
N ILE A 27 -10.03 10.07 21.94
CA ILE A 27 -9.24 9.42 20.88
C ILE A 27 -8.73 8.05 21.32
N LEU A 28 -8.18 7.93 22.53
CA LEU A 28 -7.65 6.65 23.01
C LEU A 28 -8.78 5.62 23.29
N GLU A 29 -9.95 6.08 23.77
CA GLU A 29 -11.12 5.22 23.94
C GLU A 29 -11.62 4.71 22.58
N ASP A 30 -11.78 5.61 21.61
CA ASP A 30 -12.18 5.28 20.24
C ASP A 30 -11.18 4.35 19.56
N LEU A 31 -9.87 4.59 19.74
CA LEU A 31 -8.80 3.74 19.22
C LEU A 31 -8.92 2.30 19.74
N ASN A 32 -9.04 2.14 21.05
CA ASN A 32 -9.14 0.81 21.67
C ASN A 32 -10.45 0.10 21.29
N ALA A 33 -11.57 0.84 21.24
CA ALA A 33 -12.86 0.27 20.86
C ALA A 33 -12.87 -0.22 19.40
N ASN A 34 -12.28 0.53 18.49
CA ASN A 34 -12.22 0.17 17.07
C ASN A 34 -11.16 -0.90 16.78
N ARG A 35 -10.02 -0.87 17.49
CA ARG A 35 -9.05 -1.98 17.47
C ARG A 35 -9.69 -3.30 17.89
N ALA A 36 -10.49 -3.30 18.96
CA ALA A 36 -11.19 -4.50 19.41
C ALA A 36 -12.18 -5.05 18.37
N LYS A 37 -12.82 -4.18 17.56
CA LYS A 37 -13.67 -4.64 16.45
C LYS A 37 -12.84 -5.35 15.38
N TRP A 38 -11.71 -4.74 14.99
CA TRP A 38 -10.80 -5.31 14.00
C TRP A 38 -10.25 -6.66 14.44
N GLU A 39 -9.71 -6.74 15.67
CA GLU A 39 -9.21 -7.99 16.26
C GLU A 39 -10.31 -9.06 16.34
N SER A 40 -11.57 -8.66 16.62
CA SER A 40 -12.69 -9.61 16.67
C SER A 40 -13.10 -10.16 15.30
N ALA A 41 -12.73 -9.48 14.21
CA ALA A 41 -12.97 -9.96 12.86
C ALA A 41 -12.01 -11.11 12.48
N ASN A 42 -10.86 -11.22 13.16
CA ASN A 42 -9.88 -12.30 12.99
C ASN A 42 -9.44 -12.47 11.52
N ILE A 43 -9.01 -11.36 10.90
CA ILE A 43 -8.59 -11.28 9.50
C ILE A 43 -7.06 -11.17 9.44
N ASP A 44 -6.38 -12.28 9.16
CA ASP A 44 -4.90 -12.31 9.13
C ASP A 44 -4.33 -12.13 7.71
N ASN A 45 -5.16 -12.42 6.68
CA ASN A 45 -4.80 -12.35 5.27
C ASN A 45 -5.83 -11.52 4.52
N TYR A 46 -5.39 -10.43 3.92
CA TYR A 46 -6.29 -9.47 3.30
C TYR A 46 -5.55 -8.55 2.34
N GLN A 47 -6.31 -7.82 1.53
CA GLN A 47 -5.80 -6.70 0.75
C GLN A 47 -6.58 -5.43 1.03
N PHE A 48 -5.97 -4.28 0.77
CA PHE A 48 -6.61 -2.99 0.87
C PHE A 48 -5.92 -1.95 -0.01
N GLU A 49 -6.63 -0.88 -0.33
CA GLU A 49 -6.05 0.27 -0.99
C GLU A 49 -5.51 1.25 0.05
N TYR A 50 -4.30 1.73 -0.20
CA TYR A 50 -3.55 2.62 0.67
C TYR A 50 -3.07 3.83 -0.12
N SER A 51 -3.21 5.02 0.43
CA SER A 51 -2.52 6.21 -0.07
C SER A 51 -2.03 7.08 1.10
N ILE A 52 -0.91 7.76 0.87
CA ILE A 52 -0.37 8.75 1.79
C ILE A 52 -0.16 10.07 1.04
N SER A 53 -0.76 11.13 1.57
CA SER A 53 -0.50 12.51 1.15
C SER A 53 0.49 13.12 2.13
N CYS A 54 1.69 13.42 1.65
CA CYS A 54 2.79 14.03 2.40
C CYS A 54 3.74 14.73 1.44
N PHE A 55 4.67 15.55 1.95
CA PHE A 55 5.77 16.10 1.16
C PHE A 55 6.86 15.04 0.91
N CYS A 56 6.49 14.01 0.15
CA CYS A 56 7.28 12.81 -0.14
C CYS A 56 7.56 12.70 -1.65
N LEU A 57 8.36 11.70 -2.07
CA LEU A 57 8.53 11.38 -3.48
C LEU A 57 7.21 10.97 -4.13
N ASP A 58 7.02 11.30 -5.41
CA ASP A 58 5.76 11.07 -6.13
C ASP A 58 5.26 9.63 -6.00
N ASP A 59 6.11 8.62 -6.25
CA ASP A 59 5.74 7.20 -6.14
C ASP A 59 5.31 6.78 -4.73
N ALA A 60 5.82 7.44 -3.68
CA ALA A 60 5.38 7.17 -2.31
C ALA A 60 3.95 7.65 -2.07
N THR A 61 3.47 8.65 -2.81
CA THR A 61 2.11 9.20 -2.64
C THR A 61 1.06 8.53 -3.53
N ARG A 62 1.48 7.72 -4.52
CA ARG A 62 0.55 7.06 -5.43
C ARG A 62 -0.31 6.01 -4.70
N PRO A 63 -1.62 5.98 -4.96
CA PRO A 63 -2.49 4.92 -4.44
C PRO A 63 -1.99 3.54 -4.84
N ARG A 64 -1.91 2.65 -3.85
CA ARG A 64 -1.38 1.30 -4.04
C ARG A 64 -2.28 0.26 -3.37
N LEU A 65 -2.38 -0.89 -4.02
CA LEU A 65 -2.94 -2.10 -3.44
C LEU A 65 -1.88 -2.73 -2.54
N VAL A 66 -2.21 -2.98 -1.28
CA VAL A 66 -1.36 -3.65 -0.32
C VAL A 66 -1.95 -5.02 -0.03
N VAL A 67 -1.14 -6.07 -0.17
CA VAL A 67 -1.50 -7.44 0.21
C VAL A 67 -0.78 -7.78 1.49
N VAL A 68 -1.53 -8.24 2.49
CA VAL A 68 -1.03 -8.62 3.81
C VAL A 68 -1.27 -10.10 4.01
N ASN A 69 -0.24 -10.78 4.51
CA ASN A 69 -0.30 -12.20 4.86
C ASN A 69 0.37 -12.40 6.23
N ALA A 70 -0.37 -12.97 7.19
CA ALA A 70 0.08 -13.16 8.56
C ALA A 70 0.69 -11.89 9.20
N ASP A 71 -0.09 -10.79 9.17
CA ASP A 71 0.27 -9.47 9.73
C ASP A 71 1.54 -8.83 9.17
N GLN A 72 1.99 -9.26 7.99
CA GLN A 72 3.12 -8.67 7.28
C GLN A 72 2.69 -8.22 5.89
N VAL A 73 3.15 -7.04 5.48
CA VAL A 73 3.00 -6.62 4.08
C VAL A 73 3.79 -7.59 3.20
N GLU A 74 3.07 -8.32 2.36
CA GLU A 74 3.66 -9.28 1.43
C GLU A 74 4.03 -8.60 0.11
N SER A 75 3.13 -7.75 -0.39
CA SER A 75 3.37 -6.97 -1.60
C SER A 75 2.61 -5.66 -1.60
N GLN A 76 3.09 -4.72 -2.41
CA GLN A 76 2.44 -3.45 -2.68
C GLN A 76 2.57 -3.11 -4.16
N THR A 77 1.49 -2.64 -4.77
CA THR A 77 1.43 -2.41 -6.21
C THR A 77 0.67 -1.13 -6.50
N ILE A 78 1.25 -0.25 -7.30
CA ILE A 78 0.56 0.96 -7.77
C ILE A 78 -0.66 0.55 -8.59
N ILE A 79 -1.84 1.00 -8.18
CA ILE A 79 -3.13 0.56 -8.75
C ILE A 79 -3.26 0.97 -10.22
N GLU A 80 -2.83 2.19 -10.57
CA GLU A 80 -3.00 2.73 -11.92
C GLU A 80 -2.17 1.99 -12.98
N SER A 81 -0.98 1.52 -12.62
CA SER A 81 0.01 1.00 -13.58
C SER A 81 0.49 -0.41 -13.29
N ASN A 82 -0.08 -1.09 -12.29
CA ASN A 82 0.30 -2.42 -11.82
C ASN A 82 1.79 -2.60 -11.47
N ILE A 83 2.50 -1.50 -11.20
CA ILE A 83 3.93 -1.53 -10.87
C ILE A 83 4.10 -1.99 -9.43
N ALA A 84 4.75 -3.14 -9.22
CA ALA A 84 5.14 -3.56 -7.88
C ALA A 84 6.18 -2.59 -7.31
N LEU A 85 6.02 -2.23 -6.04
CA LEU A 85 6.95 -1.36 -5.32
C LEU A 85 7.82 -2.17 -4.36
N PRO A 86 9.15 -2.00 -4.38
CA PRO A 86 10.03 -2.74 -3.50
C PRO A 86 9.90 -2.24 -2.05
N GLN A 87 9.78 -3.18 -1.11
CA GLN A 87 9.43 -2.90 0.28
C GLN A 87 10.55 -2.22 1.09
N ASP A 88 11.80 -2.33 0.64
CA ASP A 88 12.95 -1.67 1.25
C ASP A 88 13.04 -0.18 0.88
N THR A 89 12.37 0.23 -0.20
CA THR A 89 12.35 1.60 -0.72
C THR A 89 11.06 2.31 -0.35
N PHE A 90 9.93 1.63 -0.45
CA PHE A 90 8.61 2.18 -0.12
C PHE A 90 8.00 1.38 1.03
N THR A 91 7.47 2.08 2.03
CA THR A 91 6.80 1.42 3.15
C THR A 91 5.30 1.64 3.08
N SER A 92 4.55 0.58 3.35
CA SER A 92 3.14 0.58 3.72
C SER A 92 3.00 -0.15 5.04
N GLU A 93 1.96 0.17 5.80
CA GLU A 93 1.68 -0.47 7.07
C GLU A 93 0.46 -1.36 6.97
N THR A 94 0.45 -2.45 7.72
CA THR A 94 -0.76 -3.24 7.95
C THR A 94 -1.79 -2.41 8.74
N ILE A 95 -3.03 -2.89 8.84
CA ILE A 95 -4.07 -2.22 9.62
C ILE A 95 -3.66 -2.17 11.11
N ASP A 96 -3.05 -3.23 11.60
CA ASP A 96 -2.44 -3.28 12.94
C ASP A 96 -1.30 -2.26 13.10
N GLY A 97 -0.44 -2.15 12.08
CA GLY A 97 0.60 -1.12 12.05
C GLY A 97 0.02 0.29 12.12
N LEU A 98 -1.09 0.55 11.43
CA LEU A 98 -1.79 1.83 11.51
C LEU A 98 -2.39 2.09 12.90
N PHE A 99 -2.90 1.07 13.59
CA PHE A 99 -3.33 1.22 14.98
C PHE A 99 -2.17 1.56 15.93
N GLU A 100 -0.98 1.00 15.71
CA GLU A 100 0.24 1.36 16.46
C GLU A 100 0.71 2.78 16.13
N ARG A 101 0.65 3.18 14.85
CA ARG A 101 0.92 4.55 14.43
C ARG A 101 -0.01 5.54 15.13
N ILE A 102 -1.31 5.30 15.12
CA ILE A 102 -2.28 6.20 15.76
C ILE A 102 -1.98 6.33 17.26
N ALA A 103 -1.68 5.23 17.95
CA ALA A 103 -1.29 5.26 19.36
C ALA A 103 -0.02 6.10 19.61
N LEU A 104 0.97 5.98 18.71
CA LEU A 104 2.19 6.78 18.77
C LEU A 104 1.90 8.26 18.55
N GLU A 105 1.13 8.60 17.51
CA GLU A 105 0.81 9.99 17.16
C GLU A 105 -0.06 10.68 18.22
N GLU A 106 -0.99 9.97 18.85
CA GLU A 106 -1.81 10.50 19.96
C GLU A 106 -0.95 11.03 21.11
N SER A 107 0.23 10.43 21.33
CA SER A 107 1.15 10.84 22.39
C SER A 107 2.05 12.04 22.03
N ARG A 108 2.16 12.42 20.75
CA ARG A 108 3.20 13.36 20.28
C ARG A 108 2.77 14.43 19.28
N ALA A 109 1.73 14.19 18.49
CA ALA A 109 1.29 15.11 17.45
C ALA A 109 0.59 16.32 18.08
N GLU A 110 0.69 17.48 17.44
CA GLU A 110 -0.07 18.67 17.86
C GLU A 110 -1.56 18.50 17.52
N SER A 111 -1.88 17.87 16.38
CA SER A 111 -3.23 17.49 16.02
C SER A 111 -3.28 16.11 15.35
N LEU A 112 -4.30 15.33 15.72
CA LEU A 112 -4.59 14.01 15.19
C LEU A 112 -6.09 13.90 14.95
N ASN A 113 -6.47 13.60 13.71
CA ASN A 113 -7.84 13.29 13.32
C ASN A 113 -7.88 11.89 12.71
N VAL A 114 -8.77 11.03 13.22
CA VAL A 114 -8.90 9.64 12.79
C VAL A 114 -10.36 9.32 12.53
N GLU A 115 -10.62 8.69 11.39
CA GLU A 115 -11.92 8.08 11.08
C GLU A 115 -11.74 6.56 10.98
N TYR A 116 -12.76 5.83 11.43
CA TYR A 116 -12.76 4.37 11.45
C TYR A 116 -13.94 3.84 10.64
N HIS A 117 -13.74 2.66 10.05
CA HIS A 117 -14.83 1.93 9.41
C HIS A 117 -15.87 1.52 10.47
N PRO A 118 -17.18 1.78 10.25
CA PRO A 118 -18.19 1.62 11.30
C PRO A 118 -18.33 0.17 11.80
N GLU A 119 -18.19 -0.80 10.88
CA GLU A 119 -18.37 -2.23 11.15
C GLU A 119 -17.06 -2.91 11.57
N LEU A 120 -16.06 -2.95 10.69
CA LEU A 120 -14.77 -3.60 10.95
C LEU A 120 -13.82 -2.82 11.89
N GLY A 121 -14.03 -1.52 12.10
CA GLY A 121 -13.20 -0.72 13.02
C GLY A 121 -11.80 -0.38 12.53
N HIS A 122 -11.33 -0.85 11.38
CA HIS A 122 -10.03 -0.42 10.86
C HIS A 122 -10.01 1.11 10.61
N PRO A 123 -8.86 1.79 10.73
CA PRO A 123 -8.73 3.17 10.31
C PRO A 123 -9.06 3.31 8.81
N THR A 124 -9.80 4.36 8.44
CA THR A 124 -10.07 4.72 7.03
C THR A 124 -9.40 6.02 6.65
N PHE A 125 -9.16 6.89 7.63
CA PHE A 125 -8.52 8.19 7.46
C PHE A 125 -7.69 8.50 8.70
N ILE A 126 -6.45 8.93 8.52
CA ILE A 126 -5.55 9.37 9.59
C ILE A 126 -4.89 10.65 9.11
N GLN A 127 -5.17 11.77 9.74
CA GLN A 127 -4.52 13.05 9.47
C GLN A 127 -3.73 13.49 10.69
N VAL A 128 -2.45 13.77 10.47
CA VAL A 128 -1.49 14.15 11.50
C VAL A 128 -0.91 15.50 11.13
N ASP A 129 -0.86 16.39 12.11
CA ASP A 129 -0.07 17.61 12.11
C ASP A 129 0.86 17.52 13.33
N GLY A 130 2.16 17.37 13.04
CA GLY A 130 3.16 17.09 14.07
C GLY A 130 3.43 18.32 14.93
N ASN A 131 3.54 19.47 14.28
CA ASN A 131 3.78 20.77 14.86
C ASN A 131 3.21 21.83 13.91
N ALA A 132 2.17 22.53 14.34
CA ALA A 132 1.42 23.49 13.54
C ALA A 132 2.24 24.70 13.07
N GLN A 133 3.49 24.83 13.51
CA GLN A 133 4.45 25.87 13.10
C GLN A 133 5.56 25.33 12.20
N THR A 134 5.56 24.05 11.85
CA THR A 134 6.58 23.40 11.02
C THR A 134 5.93 22.94 9.73
N ALA A 135 6.31 23.57 8.61
CA ALA A 135 5.82 23.13 7.31
C ALA A 135 6.36 21.74 6.96
N ASP A 136 5.56 20.99 6.20
CA ASP A 136 5.90 19.70 5.59
C ASP A 136 6.04 18.54 6.60
N ASP A 137 5.58 18.72 7.85
CA ASP A 137 5.51 17.65 8.84
C ASP A 137 4.13 16.96 8.91
N GLU A 138 3.16 17.52 8.20
CA GLU A 138 1.80 17.01 8.12
C GLU A 138 1.68 15.89 7.10
N TYR A 139 0.88 14.89 7.43
CA TYR A 139 0.56 13.83 6.49
C TYR A 139 -0.87 13.34 6.68
N THR A 140 -1.40 12.72 5.62
CA THR A 140 -2.72 12.09 5.64
C THR A 140 -2.62 10.71 5.02
N ILE A 141 -3.04 9.68 5.75
CA ILE A 141 -3.19 8.30 5.26
C ILE A 141 -4.66 8.03 5.01
N THR A 142 -4.97 7.42 3.87
CA THR A 142 -6.32 6.91 3.54
C THR A 142 -6.24 5.42 3.27
N VAL A 143 -7.18 4.68 3.86
CA VAL A 143 -7.36 3.24 3.67
C VAL A 143 -8.79 2.97 3.20
N SER A 144 -8.91 2.20 2.13
CA SER A 144 -10.19 1.82 1.54
C SER A 144 -10.15 0.39 1.00
N ASN A 145 -11.33 -0.14 0.65
CA ASN A 145 -11.47 -1.42 -0.05
C ASN A 145 -10.75 -2.58 0.65
N VAL A 146 -10.87 -2.66 1.98
CA VAL A 146 -10.34 -3.80 2.75
C VAL A 146 -11.15 -5.05 2.41
N VAL A 147 -10.47 -6.08 1.93
CA VAL A 147 -11.05 -7.36 1.51
C VAL A 147 -10.27 -8.51 2.15
N SER A 148 -10.95 -9.33 2.94
CA SER A 148 -10.38 -10.56 3.51
C SER A 148 -10.16 -11.62 2.43
N ALA A 149 -9.09 -12.40 2.55
CA ALA A 149 -8.86 -13.58 1.71
C ALA A 149 -9.98 -14.64 1.85
N ASP A 150 -10.69 -14.67 2.98
CA ASP A 150 -11.81 -15.59 3.18
C ASP A 150 -13.09 -15.13 2.44
N ASP A 151 -13.16 -13.85 2.08
CA ASP A 151 -14.31 -13.25 1.39
C ASP A 151 -14.12 -13.18 -0.13
N ILE A 152 -12.95 -13.58 -0.65
CA ILE A 152 -12.65 -13.58 -2.08
C ILE A 152 -12.70 -14.99 -2.66
N ALA A 153 -13.41 -15.14 -3.79
CA ALA A 153 -13.43 -16.37 -4.56
C ALA A 153 -12.50 -16.22 -5.76
N CYS A 154 -11.25 -16.65 -5.62
CA CYS A 154 -10.29 -16.62 -6.71
C CYS A 154 -10.69 -17.56 -7.86
N THR A 155 -10.35 -17.16 -9.08
CA THR A 155 -10.61 -17.99 -10.25
C THR A 155 -9.50 -19.03 -10.40
N THR A 156 -9.70 -19.99 -11.31
CA THR A 156 -8.65 -20.95 -11.70
C THR A 156 -8.02 -20.56 -13.04
N SER A 157 -8.19 -19.30 -13.49
CA SER A 157 -7.43 -18.81 -14.64
C SER A 157 -5.95 -18.70 -14.28
N ILE A 158 -5.13 -18.74 -15.30
CA ILE A 158 -3.70 -18.47 -15.20
C ILE A 158 -3.52 -17.13 -15.87
N GLU A 159 -3.12 -16.13 -15.10
CA GLU A 159 -2.83 -14.79 -15.58
C GLU A 159 -1.32 -14.63 -15.79
N SER A 160 -0.95 -14.05 -16.93
CA SER A 160 0.45 -13.75 -17.25
C SER A 160 0.85 -12.41 -16.63
N GLY A 161 1.95 -12.39 -15.87
CA GLY A 161 2.45 -11.18 -15.23
C GLY A 161 3.04 -10.16 -16.22
N LEU A 162 3.65 -10.63 -17.31
CA LEU A 162 4.32 -9.79 -18.29
C LEU A 162 3.78 -10.05 -19.70
N ILE A 163 3.43 -8.95 -20.38
CA ILE A 163 2.97 -8.90 -21.76
C ILE A 163 3.92 -7.98 -22.52
N VAL A 164 4.66 -8.52 -23.49
CA VAL A 164 5.68 -7.78 -24.24
C VAL A 164 5.24 -7.57 -25.68
N SER A 165 5.22 -6.32 -26.13
CA SER A 165 5.08 -5.94 -27.53
C SER A 165 6.43 -5.47 -28.07
N ILE A 166 6.77 -5.89 -29.29
CA ILE A 166 8.11 -5.63 -29.84
C ILE A 166 7.99 -5.09 -31.26
N THR A 167 8.52 -3.89 -31.48
CA THR A 167 8.51 -3.20 -32.77
C THR A 167 9.91 -2.85 -33.22
N ASP A 168 10.08 -2.70 -34.53
CA ASP A 168 11.27 -2.13 -35.13
C ASP A 168 11.23 -0.60 -34.99
N ALA A 169 12.23 0.01 -34.36
CA ALA A 169 12.26 1.44 -34.05
C ALA A 169 12.23 2.37 -35.29
N SER A 170 12.58 1.85 -36.48
CA SER A 170 12.60 2.65 -37.72
C SER A 170 11.33 2.53 -38.55
N THR A 171 10.73 1.34 -38.56
CA THR A 171 9.58 1.01 -39.40
C THR A 171 8.26 0.92 -38.64
N GLU A 172 8.32 0.92 -37.30
CA GLU A 172 7.19 0.66 -36.38
C GLU A 172 6.53 -0.71 -36.62
N ALA A 173 7.16 -1.59 -37.41
CA ALA A 173 6.62 -2.90 -37.73
C ALA A 173 6.78 -3.85 -36.54
N PRO A 174 5.77 -4.69 -36.22
CA PRO A 174 5.90 -5.69 -35.18
C PRO A 174 6.91 -6.76 -35.60
N ILE A 175 7.84 -7.10 -34.70
CA ILE A 175 8.96 -8.02 -34.96
C ILE A 175 9.12 -9.08 -33.86
N ALA A 176 8.04 -9.41 -33.14
CA ALA A 176 8.05 -10.40 -32.07
C ALA A 176 8.47 -11.82 -32.53
N CYS A 177 8.12 -12.23 -33.76
CA CYS A 177 8.50 -13.54 -34.33
C CYS A 177 10.02 -13.74 -34.26
N ASP A 178 10.47 -14.88 -33.72
CA ASP A 178 11.87 -15.24 -33.47
C ASP A 178 12.64 -14.29 -32.54
N THR A 179 11.95 -13.39 -31.81
CA THR A 179 12.55 -12.60 -30.74
C THR A 179 12.47 -13.34 -29.42
N THR A 180 13.57 -13.36 -28.67
CA THR A 180 13.67 -14.03 -27.38
C THR A 180 13.56 -12.99 -26.26
N VAL A 181 12.65 -13.22 -25.33
CA VAL A 181 12.51 -12.46 -24.08
C VAL A 181 12.94 -13.36 -22.94
N THR A 182 13.84 -12.88 -22.10
CA THR A 182 14.30 -13.57 -20.90
C THR A 182 14.02 -12.69 -19.68
N ALA A 183 13.31 -13.25 -18.70
CA ALA A 183 13.13 -12.65 -17.38
C ALA A 183 14.00 -13.40 -16.37
N THR A 184 14.74 -12.66 -15.55
CA THR A 184 15.60 -13.22 -14.50
C THR A 184 15.34 -12.55 -13.15
N ASP A 185 15.30 -13.36 -12.11
CA ASP A 185 15.28 -13.01 -10.69
C ASP A 185 16.35 -13.90 -10.00
N GLU A 186 16.85 -13.56 -8.82
CA GLU A 186 18.03 -14.12 -8.15
C GLU A 186 18.19 -15.64 -8.30
N ASN A 187 17.09 -16.40 -8.23
CA ASN A 187 17.05 -17.86 -8.33
C ASN A 187 16.14 -18.39 -9.42
N PHE A 188 15.69 -17.54 -10.36
CA PHE A 188 14.70 -17.89 -11.36
C PHE A 188 15.05 -17.31 -12.73
N THR A 189 14.78 -18.10 -13.77
CA THR A 189 14.84 -17.63 -15.14
C THR A 189 13.71 -18.25 -15.94
N GLU A 190 13.07 -17.41 -16.75
CA GLU A 190 12.07 -17.82 -17.73
C GLU A 190 12.42 -17.19 -19.07
N THR A 191 12.33 -17.98 -20.14
CA THR A 191 12.59 -17.53 -21.49
C THR A 191 11.39 -17.88 -22.37
N ALA A 192 10.92 -16.90 -23.13
CA ALA A 192 9.87 -17.06 -24.12
C ALA A 192 10.37 -16.56 -25.48
N THR A 193 9.94 -17.23 -26.56
CA THR A 193 10.25 -16.82 -27.93
C THR A 193 8.96 -16.49 -28.66
N GLY A 194 8.92 -15.36 -29.36
CA GLY A 194 7.72 -14.93 -30.06
C GLY A 194 7.34 -15.88 -31.18
N ALA A 195 6.06 -16.25 -31.18
CA ALA A 195 5.49 -17.14 -32.17
C ALA A 195 5.33 -16.43 -33.52
N CYS A 196 5.65 -17.12 -34.62
CA CYS A 196 5.51 -16.60 -35.98
C CYS A 196 4.11 -16.86 -36.56
N ASP A 197 3.07 -16.80 -35.72
CA ASP A 197 1.69 -17.17 -36.03
C ASP A 197 0.72 -15.96 -36.09
N ARG A 198 1.29 -14.75 -36.29
CA ARG A 198 0.63 -13.43 -36.24
C ARG A 198 0.27 -12.95 -34.84
N ASN A 199 0.60 -13.68 -33.77
CA ASN A 199 0.56 -13.09 -32.45
C ASN A 199 1.75 -12.15 -32.29
N GLU A 200 1.47 -10.87 -32.02
CA GLU A 200 2.50 -9.82 -31.92
C GLU A 200 3.00 -9.64 -30.48
N LEU A 201 2.43 -10.41 -29.55
CA LEU A 201 2.70 -10.33 -28.13
C LEU A 201 3.37 -11.60 -27.62
N ILE A 202 4.32 -11.41 -26.71
CA ILE A 202 4.94 -12.48 -25.91
C ILE A 202 4.37 -12.35 -24.50
N THR A 203 3.81 -13.42 -23.97
CA THR A 203 3.26 -13.48 -22.60
C THR A 203 4.09 -14.46 -21.79
N MET A 204 4.38 -14.10 -20.53
CA MET A 204 5.25 -14.89 -19.64
C MET A 204 5.01 -14.50 -18.17
N LEU A 205 5.72 -15.16 -17.24
CA LEU A 205 5.61 -14.95 -15.80
C LEU A 205 4.21 -15.28 -15.26
N ASP A 206 3.66 -16.40 -15.74
CA ASP A 206 2.34 -16.90 -15.33
C ASP A 206 2.26 -17.08 -13.81
N GLU A 207 1.33 -16.36 -13.18
CA GLU A 207 1.10 -16.34 -11.73
C GLU A 207 2.35 -16.06 -10.86
N ARG A 208 3.33 -15.35 -11.42
CA ARG A 208 4.62 -15.10 -10.75
C ARG A 208 4.91 -13.61 -10.50
N PRO A 209 4.54 -13.05 -9.33
CA PRO A 209 4.95 -11.71 -8.94
C PRO A 209 6.46 -11.68 -8.63
N GLY A 210 7.06 -10.49 -8.66
CA GLY A 210 8.48 -10.33 -8.35
C GLY A 210 9.12 -9.15 -9.08
N PHE A 211 10.43 -8.98 -8.90
CA PHE A 211 11.23 -7.98 -9.60
C PHE A 211 12.20 -8.69 -10.52
N TYR A 212 12.19 -8.31 -11.80
CA TYR A 212 12.94 -9.04 -12.82
C TYR A 212 13.87 -8.11 -13.61
N SER A 213 15.03 -8.63 -13.99
CA SER A 213 15.76 -8.10 -15.14
C SER A 213 15.22 -8.75 -16.41
N ILE A 214 14.69 -7.93 -17.32
CA ILE A 214 14.11 -8.35 -18.59
C ILE A 214 15.10 -8.01 -19.71
N THR A 215 15.45 -9.02 -20.50
CA THR A 215 16.31 -8.89 -21.67
C THR A 215 15.53 -9.31 -22.92
N VAL A 216 15.62 -8.53 -24.00
CA VAL A 216 14.99 -8.82 -25.29
C VAL A 216 16.05 -8.87 -26.39
N GLU A 217 16.14 -10.00 -27.07
CA GLU A 217 17.18 -10.32 -28.05
C GLU A 217 16.60 -10.81 -29.37
N LYS A 218 17.08 -10.23 -30.47
CA LYS A 218 16.70 -10.61 -31.83
C LYS A 218 17.91 -10.47 -32.75
N ASP A 219 18.13 -11.47 -33.61
CA ASP A 219 19.21 -11.44 -34.61
C ASP A 219 19.13 -10.19 -35.50
N GLY A 220 20.24 -9.44 -35.60
CA GLY A 220 20.35 -8.21 -36.38
C GLY A 220 19.83 -6.94 -35.68
N TYR A 221 19.53 -7.03 -34.38
CA TYR A 221 19.10 -5.92 -33.55
C TYR A 221 19.94 -5.83 -32.27
N GLN A 222 20.05 -4.61 -31.74
CA GLN A 222 20.67 -4.36 -30.43
C GLN A 222 19.81 -4.98 -29.32
N THR A 223 20.47 -5.58 -28.32
CA THR A 223 19.81 -6.09 -27.11
C THR A 223 19.15 -4.95 -26.33
N PHE A 224 17.88 -5.11 -25.99
CA PHE A 224 17.19 -4.28 -25.02
C PHE A 224 17.26 -4.92 -23.63
N GLN A 225 17.47 -4.12 -22.59
CA GLN A 225 17.46 -4.58 -21.21
C GLN A 225 16.79 -3.54 -20.30
N VAL A 226 15.99 -4.02 -19.34
CA VAL A 226 15.46 -3.23 -18.22
C VAL A 226 15.59 -4.03 -16.94
N ASP A 227 16.13 -3.40 -15.90
CA ASP A 227 16.29 -4.00 -14.58
C ASP A 227 15.14 -3.57 -13.65
N ASP A 228 14.97 -4.29 -12.54
CA ASP A 228 13.98 -4.00 -11.49
C ASP A 228 12.54 -3.86 -12.00
N TYR A 229 12.17 -4.61 -13.03
CA TYR A 229 10.82 -4.62 -13.58
C TYR A 229 9.87 -5.38 -12.64
N GLY A 230 9.13 -4.64 -11.81
CA GLY A 230 8.23 -5.21 -10.80
C GLY A 230 6.88 -5.67 -11.32
N ILE A 231 6.54 -6.95 -11.17
CA ILE A 231 5.22 -7.55 -11.40
C ILE A 231 4.47 -7.65 -10.07
N GLY A 232 3.32 -6.98 -9.99
CA GLY A 232 2.46 -6.96 -8.82
C GLY A 232 1.53 -8.17 -8.72
N LYS A 233 0.82 -8.27 -7.60
CA LYS A 233 -0.28 -9.23 -7.41
C LYS A 233 -1.37 -8.65 -6.52
N ASP A 234 -2.57 -9.20 -6.65
CA ASP A 234 -3.62 -9.12 -5.64
C ASP A 234 -3.68 -10.44 -4.84
N LEU A 235 -4.75 -10.67 -4.07
CA LEU A 235 -4.93 -11.92 -3.32
C LEU A 235 -5.05 -13.17 -4.19
N CYS A 236 -5.41 -13.02 -5.46
CA CYS A 236 -5.76 -14.13 -6.34
C CYS A 236 -4.73 -14.36 -7.45
N HIS A 237 -4.33 -13.30 -8.14
CA HIS A 237 -3.56 -13.38 -9.38
C HIS A 237 -2.45 -12.33 -9.43
N VAL A 238 -1.49 -12.56 -10.32
CA VAL A 238 -0.59 -11.47 -10.76
C VAL A 238 -1.36 -10.38 -11.49
N LEU A 239 -0.87 -9.15 -11.35
CA LEU A 239 -1.39 -7.99 -12.06
C LEU A 239 -0.57 -7.78 -13.34
N PRO A 240 -1.14 -8.02 -14.53
CA PRO A 240 -0.39 -7.95 -15.77
C PRO A 240 0.20 -6.56 -16.02
N ARG A 241 1.43 -6.55 -16.53
CA ARG A 241 2.10 -5.33 -16.99
C ARG A 241 2.49 -5.46 -18.46
N GLU A 242 2.28 -4.37 -19.19
CA GLU A 242 2.70 -4.24 -20.57
C GLU A 242 4.11 -3.64 -20.63
N LEU A 243 4.96 -4.23 -21.46
CA LEU A 243 6.29 -3.73 -21.79
C LEU A 243 6.37 -3.55 -23.30
N GLU A 244 6.41 -2.29 -23.73
CA GLU A 244 6.63 -1.92 -25.13
C GLU A 244 8.14 -1.79 -25.39
N VAL A 245 8.64 -2.53 -26.37
CA VAL A 245 10.07 -2.55 -26.72
C VAL A 245 10.26 -2.17 -28.18
N GLU A 246 10.97 -1.07 -28.40
CA GLU A 246 11.44 -0.66 -29.72
C GLU A 246 12.89 -1.14 -29.91
N LEU A 247 13.10 -2.13 -30.77
CA LEU A 247 14.45 -2.62 -31.08
C LEU A 247 15.07 -1.82 -32.22
N ILE A 248 16.36 -1.49 -32.05
CA ILE A 248 17.17 -0.76 -33.02
C ILE A 248 18.01 -1.76 -33.81
N SER A 249 17.97 -1.69 -35.14
CA SER A 249 18.81 -2.54 -35.99
C SER A 249 20.31 -2.22 -35.83
N GLU A 250 21.15 -3.24 -36.04
CA GLU A 250 22.62 -3.13 -36.03
C GLU A 250 23.22 -2.46 -37.28
#